data_AF-A0A921QCS7-F1
#
_entry.id   AF-A0A921QCS7-F1
#
_cell.length_a   1.000
_cell.length_b   1.000
_cell.length_c   1.000
_cell.angle_alpha   90.00
_cell.angle_beta   90.00
_cell.angle_gamma   90.00
#
_symmetry.space_group_name_H-M   'P 1'
#
loop_
_entity.id
_entity.type
_entity.pdbx_description
1 polymer ?
#
loop_
_entity_poly.entity_id
_entity_poly.type
_entity_poly.pdbx_seq_one_letter_code
_entity_poly.pdbx_strand_id
1 'polypeptide(L)'
;METTTSCFLTSKPSSKSMAVLLSPTGFAKPKPRLFFAGGRRACCSINARGASEDGGAPPPIDPDWRSFRAQLYFNEQPQQQTSVKKQVGDKWAHPLVEPEKGCLLVATEKLDGSHIFERTVILLLSSGVRQLGPVGVILNRPSLMSIKEASETIFADDADIAAAFAGRPLFFGGPLEECFFILGPRAQSSATAGGGGGDVVARTGLFEEVMPGLHYGTRETVGCAAELAKRGVVGVRDFRFFDGFCGWEREQLRDEVRAGLWHVAACSAAVLGLATVVKGGLWEEVQGLVRERRV
;
A
#
# COMPACT_ATOMS: atom_id res chain seq x y z
N MET A 1 18.60 -29.40 14.39
CA MET A 1 17.20 -28.97 14.38
C MET A 1 17.17 -27.66 13.61
N GLU A 2 17.04 -27.76 12.29
CA GLU A 2 16.98 -26.59 11.41
C GLU A 2 15.53 -26.14 11.32
N THR A 3 15.22 -25.00 11.93
CA THR A 3 13.95 -24.30 11.74
C THR A 3 14.00 -23.59 10.40
N THR A 4 13.69 -24.33 9.32
CA THR A 4 13.44 -23.76 8.00
C THR A 4 12.07 -23.10 7.99
N THR A 5 11.98 -21.91 8.55
CA THR A 5 10.82 -21.02 8.38
C THR A 5 11.19 -20.03 7.30
N SER A 6 11.18 -20.48 6.05
CA SER A 6 11.54 -19.63 4.91
C SER A 6 10.28 -19.06 4.31
N CYS A 7 10.18 -17.73 4.37
CA CYS A 7 9.48 -16.94 3.37
C CYS A 7 10.07 -17.31 1.98
N PHE A 8 9.36 -17.06 0.89
CA PHE A 8 9.79 -17.16 -0.52
C PHE A 8 9.38 -18.40 -1.33
N LEU A 9 8.78 -18.05 -2.47
CA LEU A 9 8.92 -18.77 -3.73
C LEU A 9 10.42 -18.93 -4.03
N THR A 10 10.98 -20.12 -3.80
CA THR A 10 12.30 -20.45 -4.34
C THR A 10 12.21 -20.41 -5.87
N SER A 11 12.94 -19.50 -6.51
CA SER A 11 13.12 -19.51 -7.96
C SER A 11 13.92 -20.78 -8.33
N LYS A 12 13.24 -21.84 -8.76
CA LYS A 12 13.91 -22.97 -9.41
C LYS A 12 14.06 -22.67 -10.90
N PRO A 13 15.26 -22.78 -11.48
CA PRO A 13 15.44 -22.64 -12.92
C PRO A 13 14.94 -23.93 -13.59
N SER A 14 13.75 -23.89 -14.20
CA SER A 14 13.29 -24.98 -15.06
C SER A 14 13.18 -24.48 -16.49
N SER A 15 14.25 -24.70 -17.25
CA SER A 15 14.24 -24.69 -18.71
C SER A 15 13.24 -25.72 -19.22
N LYS A 16 12.04 -25.29 -19.60
CA LYS A 16 11.25 -25.94 -20.65
C LYS A 16 10.52 -24.90 -21.48
N SER A 17 11.06 -24.69 -22.67
CA SER A 17 10.41 -24.01 -23.79
C SER A 17 9.04 -24.64 -24.03
N MET A 18 7.97 -23.84 -23.96
CA MET A 18 6.67 -24.25 -24.45
C MET A 18 6.14 -23.15 -25.38
N ALA A 19 6.38 -23.38 -26.67
CA ALA A 19 5.80 -22.63 -27.76
C ALA A 19 4.27 -22.82 -27.75
N VAL A 20 3.52 -21.74 -27.62
CA VAL A 20 2.08 -21.73 -27.92
C VAL A 20 1.92 -21.16 -29.31
N LEU A 21 1.65 -22.07 -30.26
CA LEU A 21 1.29 -21.76 -31.64
C LEU A 21 -0.10 -21.10 -31.68
N LEU A 22 -0.15 -19.87 -32.18
CA LEU A 22 -1.35 -19.26 -32.73
C LEU A 22 -1.63 -19.86 -34.11
N SER A 23 -2.88 -20.25 -34.37
CA SER A 23 -3.45 -20.21 -35.73
C SER A 23 -4.98 -20.13 -35.72
N PRO A 24 -5.60 -19.56 -36.77
CA PRO A 24 -6.95 -18.99 -36.72
C PRO A 24 -7.97 -19.74 -37.59
N THR A 25 -9.26 -19.40 -37.40
CA THR A 25 -10.47 -19.51 -38.28
C THR A 25 -11.67 -19.78 -37.34
N GLY A 26 -12.81 -19.09 -37.36
CA GLY A 26 -13.57 -18.43 -38.41
C GLY A 26 -14.82 -19.26 -38.70
N PHE A 27 -16.00 -18.89 -38.17
CA PHE A 27 -17.32 -18.83 -38.85
C PHE A 27 -18.54 -18.77 -37.89
N ALA A 28 -19.46 -17.85 -38.24
CA ALA A 28 -20.92 -17.82 -38.15
C ALA A 28 -21.71 -17.86 -36.81
N LYS A 29 -22.58 -16.84 -36.69
CA LYS A 29 -23.65 -16.60 -35.70
C LYS A 29 -24.83 -17.58 -35.83
N PRO A 30 -25.66 -17.67 -34.78
CA PRO A 30 -27.10 -17.38 -34.99
C PRO A 30 -27.71 -16.47 -33.92
N LYS A 31 -28.71 -15.67 -34.33
CA LYS A 31 -29.60 -14.87 -33.46
C LYS A 31 -30.57 -15.78 -32.69
N PRO A 32 -31.08 -15.34 -31.53
CA PRO A 32 -32.54 -15.26 -31.43
C PRO A 32 -33.09 -14.01 -30.73
N ARG A 33 -34.08 -13.43 -31.41
CA ARG A 33 -35.40 -12.89 -30.95
C ARG A 33 -35.48 -12.10 -29.64
N LEU A 34 -35.78 -10.80 -29.81
CA LEU A 34 -36.46 -9.95 -28.85
C LEU A 34 -37.81 -10.55 -28.45
N PHE A 35 -38.05 -10.65 -27.14
CA PHE A 35 -39.38 -10.61 -26.56
C PHE A 35 -39.43 -9.46 -25.56
N PHE A 36 -40.27 -8.48 -25.85
CA PHE A 36 -40.74 -7.48 -24.90
C PHE A 36 -41.71 -8.17 -23.94
N ALA A 37 -41.45 -8.06 -22.64
CA ALA A 37 -42.47 -8.23 -21.61
C ALA A 37 -42.19 -7.20 -20.50
N GLY A 38 -43.11 -6.24 -20.38
CA GLY A 38 -43.07 -5.21 -19.35
C GLY A 38 -43.30 -5.80 -17.96
N GLY A 39 -42.47 -5.41 -17.02
CA GLY A 39 -42.63 -5.68 -15.60
C GLY A 39 -42.25 -4.43 -14.81
N ARG A 40 -43.26 -3.70 -14.34
CA ARG A 40 -43.13 -2.55 -13.45
C ARG A 40 -42.38 -3.00 -12.18
N ARG A 41 -41.17 -2.48 -11.93
CA ARG A 41 -40.54 -2.59 -10.61
C ARG A 41 -41.11 -1.49 -9.72
N ALA A 42 -41.91 -1.91 -8.75
CA ALA A 42 -42.30 -1.08 -7.62
C ALA A 42 -41.04 -0.71 -6.83
N CYS A 43 -40.70 0.58 -6.82
CA CYS A 43 -39.73 1.14 -5.91
C CYS A 43 -40.46 1.34 -4.57
N CYS A 44 -40.11 0.56 -3.55
CA CYS A 44 -40.63 0.77 -2.20
C CYS A 44 -40.00 2.04 -1.61
N SER A 45 -40.67 3.17 -1.81
CA SER A 45 -40.43 4.41 -1.09
C SER A 45 -40.88 4.22 0.36
N ILE A 46 -39.94 3.96 1.28
CA ILE A 46 -40.21 4.05 2.71
C ILE A 46 -40.21 5.55 3.06
N ASN A 47 -41.42 6.09 3.13
CA ASN A 47 -41.71 7.40 3.68
C ASN A 47 -41.59 7.30 5.21
N ALA A 48 -40.49 7.78 5.79
CA ALA A 48 -40.39 7.99 7.23
C ALA A 48 -40.74 9.45 7.54
N ARG A 49 -41.96 9.70 8.00
CA ARG A 49 -42.35 10.96 8.64
C ARG A 49 -42.17 10.83 10.15
N GLY A 50 -41.26 11.65 10.69
CA GLY A 50 -41.38 12.32 11.99
C GLY A 50 -40.93 11.55 13.24
N ALA A 51 -39.79 11.96 13.80
CA ALA A 51 -39.66 12.30 15.23
C ALA A 51 -38.28 12.93 15.54
N SER A 52 -38.32 14.02 16.30
CA SER A 52 -37.27 14.66 17.11
C SER A 52 -36.01 15.22 16.42
N GLU A 53 -35.99 16.55 16.35
CA GLU A 53 -34.83 17.41 16.16
C GLU A 53 -33.91 17.32 17.39
N ASP A 54 -32.90 16.47 17.33
CA ASP A 54 -31.61 16.69 18.01
C ASP A 54 -30.51 15.94 17.23
N GLY A 55 -30.33 16.36 15.98
CA GLY A 55 -29.41 15.75 15.05
C GLY A 55 -28.25 16.69 14.79
N GLY A 56 -27.26 16.72 15.69
CA GLY A 56 -25.94 17.20 15.31
C GLY A 56 -25.57 16.52 13.99
N ALA A 57 -25.25 17.32 12.96
CA ALA A 57 -24.97 16.80 11.63
C ALA A 57 -24.08 15.55 11.76
N PRO A 58 -24.40 14.44 11.07
CA PRO A 58 -23.53 13.27 11.10
C PRO A 58 -22.12 13.77 10.81
N PRO A 59 -21.13 13.37 11.62
CA PRO A 59 -19.76 13.84 11.42
C PRO A 59 -19.44 13.62 9.93
N PRO A 60 -18.83 14.60 9.25
CA PRO A 60 -18.53 14.47 7.83
C PRO A 60 -17.86 13.11 7.64
N ILE A 61 -18.48 12.25 6.82
CA ILE A 61 -17.94 10.92 6.54
C ILE A 61 -16.58 11.21 5.94
N ASP A 62 -15.53 10.96 6.73
CA ASP A 62 -14.18 11.01 6.24
C ASP A 62 -14.12 10.07 5.02
N PRO A 63 -13.78 10.57 3.82
CA PRO A 63 -13.66 9.71 2.66
C PRO A 63 -12.63 8.58 2.88
N ASP A 64 -11.71 8.75 3.85
CA ASP A 64 -10.81 7.70 4.29
C ASP A 64 -11.38 6.88 5.46
N TRP A 65 -11.95 5.72 5.11
CA TRP A 65 -12.44 4.75 6.09
C TRP A 65 -11.34 4.26 7.07
N ARG A 66 -10.05 4.36 6.70
CA ARG A 66 -8.93 3.94 7.57
C ARG A 66 -8.77 4.91 8.73
N SER A 67 -8.82 6.21 8.46
CA SER A 67 -8.78 7.27 9.48
C SER A 67 -10.01 7.20 10.39
N PHE A 68 -11.19 6.93 9.82
CA PHE A 68 -12.40 6.67 10.60
C PHE A 68 -12.26 5.43 11.51
N ARG A 69 -11.73 4.31 10.97
CA ARG A 69 -11.47 3.09 11.77
C ARG A 69 -10.46 3.35 12.88
N ALA A 70 -9.40 4.12 12.61
CA ALA A 70 -8.44 4.52 13.62
C ALA A 70 -9.13 5.33 14.74
N GLN A 71 -9.98 6.30 14.37
CA GLN A 71 -10.74 7.08 15.34
C GLN A 71 -11.66 6.20 16.22
N LEU A 72 -12.36 5.22 15.63
CA LEU A 72 -13.15 4.26 16.41
C LEU A 72 -12.27 3.42 17.33
N TYR A 73 -11.17 2.88 16.80
CA TYR A 73 -10.24 2.06 17.58
C TYR A 73 -9.73 2.80 18.82
N PHE A 74 -9.42 4.09 18.70
CA PHE A 74 -8.96 4.90 19.83
C PHE A 74 -10.09 5.35 20.76
N ASN A 75 -11.32 5.51 20.26
CA ASN A 75 -12.47 5.93 21.07
C ASN A 75 -13.13 4.79 21.86
N GLU A 76 -13.11 3.56 21.34
CA GLU A 76 -13.79 2.39 21.97
C GLU A 76 -12.95 1.73 23.08
N GLN A 77 -11.70 2.15 23.31
CA GLN A 77 -10.88 1.52 24.35
C GLN A 77 -11.37 1.90 25.77
N PRO A 78 -11.61 0.91 26.65
CA PRO A 78 -12.39 1.06 27.89
C PRO A 78 -11.79 1.96 28.99
N GLN A 79 -10.68 2.67 28.75
CA GLN A 79 -9.97 3.44 29.78
C GLN A 79 -9.99 4.97 29.63
N GLN A 80 -10.71 5.55 28.66
CA GLN A 80 -10.87 7.01 28.57
C GLN A 80 -12.33 7.44 28.32
N GLN A 81 -13.19 7.23 29.33
CA GLN A 81 -14.41 8.04 29.52
C GLN A 81 -14.04 9.46 29.97
N THR A 82 -13.37 10.22 29.11
CA THR A 82 -13.38 11.68 29.19
C THR A 82 -14.20 12.16 28.01
N SER A 83 -15.19 13.02 28.25
CA SER A 83 -16.19 13.53 27.30
C SER A 83 -15.63 14.37 26.12
N VAL A 84 -14.33 14.30 25.86
CA VAL A 84 -13.64 15.00 24.78
C VAL A 84 -13.25 13.96 23.71
N LYS A 85 -13.89 14.02 22.54
CA LYS A 85 -13.49 13.23 21.36
C LYS A 85 -12.02 13.55 21.04
N LYS A 86 -11.12 12.58 21.19
CA LYS A 86 -9.71 12.78 20.87
C LYS A 86 -9.56 12.76 19.35
N GLN A 87 -9.10 13.86 18.78
CA GLN A 87 -8.73 13.91 17.37
C GLN A 87 -7.47 13.04 17.19
N VAL A 88 -7.53 12.10 16.26
CA VAL A 88 -6.36 11.30 15.88
C VAL A 88 -5.39 12.25 15.18
N GLY A 89 -4.14 12.30 15.63
CA GLY A 89 -3.11 13.09 14.95
C GLY A 89 -2.80 12.53 13.56
N ASP A 90 -2.12 13.31 12.72
CA ASP A 90 -1.80 12.91 11.33
C ASP A 90 -1.01 11.60 11.23
N LYS A 91 -0.24 11.27 12.27
CA LYS A 91 0.46 9.99 12.42
C LYS A 91 -0.31 9.09 13.37
N TRP A 92 -0.85 8.01 12.83
CA TRP A 92 -1.50 6.98 13.63
C TRP A 92 -1.16 5.58 13.12
N ALA A 93 -1.14 4.62 14.04
CA ALA A 93 -1.13 3.20 13.73
C ALA A 93 -1.94 2.43 14.79
N HIS A 94 -2.63 1.38 14.38
CA HIS A 94 -3.36 0.50 15.29
C HIS A 94 -3.24 -0.96 14.84
N PRO A 95 -3.25 -1.94 15.76
CA PRO A 95 -3.13 -3.35 15.39
C PRO A 95 -4.31 -3.83 14.54
N LEU A 96 -4.03 -4.82 13.70
CA LEU A 96 -4.99 -5.59 12.91
C LEU A 96 -4.85 -7.07 13.21
N VAL A 97 -5.95 -7.80 13.05
CA VAL A 97 -5.96 -9.26 13.19
C VAL A 97 -5.50 -9.96 11.91
N GLU A 98 -5.90 -9.42 10.75
CA GLU A 98 -5.57 -9.97 9.44
C GLU A 98 -4.83 -8.93 8.57
N PRO A 99 -3.92 -9.37 7.69
CA PRO A 99 -3.23 -8.49 6.75
C PRO A 99 -4.18 -7.94 5.68
N GLU A 100 -4.00 -6.67 5.33
CA GLU A 100 -4.77 -5.97 4.30
C GLU A 100 -3.86 -5.02 3.50
N LYS A 101 -4.28 -4.62 2.30
CA LYS A 101 -3.54 -3.64 1.49
C LYS A 101 -3.28 -2.36 2.31
N GLY A 102 -2.03 -1.91 2.32
CA GLY A 102 -1.59 -0.73 3.06
C GLY A 102 -1.37 -0.92 4.56
N CYS A 103 -1.47 -2.14 5.09
CA CYS A 103 -1.00 -2.41 6.45
C CYS A 103 0.53 -2.51 6.51
N LEU A 104 1.07 -2.37 7.72
CA LEU A 104 2.45 -2.67 8.05
C LEU A 104 2.54 -4.08 8.64
N LEU A 105 3.56 -4.82 8.21
CA LEU A 105 4.05 -6.02 8.89
C LEU A 105 5.28 -5.62 9.68
N VAL A 106 5.17 -5.68 11.00
CA VAL A 106 6.23 -5.34 11.93
C VAL A 106 6.86 -6.63 12.43
N ALA A 107 8.15 -6.82 12.12
CA ALA A 107 8.88 -8.00 12.56
C ALA A 107 8.84 -8.12 14.08
N THR A 108 8.59 -9.34 14.58
CA THR A 108 8.71 -9.64 16.02
C THR A 108 10.11 -10.13 16.35
N GLU A 109 10.40 -10.22 17.65
CA GLU A 109 11.65 -10.79 18.17
C GLU A 109 11.89 -12.24 17.72
N LYS A 110 10.84 -12.96 17.27
CA LYS A 110 10.99 -14.31 16.70
C LYS A 110 11.76 -14.33 15.38
N LEU A 111 11.84 -13.19 14.69
CA LEU A 111 12.60 -13.02 13.46
C LEU A 111 14.01 -12.48 13.71
N ASP A 112 14.42 -12.29 14.98
CA ASP A 112 15.78 -11.88 15.31
C ASP A 112 16.78 -12.97 14.87
N GLY A 113 17.90 -12.55 14.28
CA GLY A 113 18.85 -13.45 13.63
C GLY A 113 18.50 -13.83 12.19
N SER A 114 17.33 -13.41 11.67
CA SER A 114 17.07 -13.45 10.23
C SER A 114 17.84 -12.34 9.53
N HIS A 115 18.76 -12.73 8.64
CA HIS A 115 19.62 -11.79 7.89
C HIS A 115 18.82 -10.69 7.16
N ILE A 116 17.62 -11.03 6.67
CA ILE A 116 16.78 -10.13 5.88
C ILE A 116 15.72 -9.46 6.76
N PHE A 117 15.11 -10.20 7.69
CA PHE A 117 13.85 -9.79 8.29
C PHE A 117 13.92 -9.28 9.72
N GLU A 118 15.06 -9.42 10.39
CA GLU A 118 15.24 -8.88 11.74
C GLU A 118 14.88 -7.39 11.79
N ARG A 119 14.01 -7.01 12.73
CA ARG A 119 13.56 -5.61 12.95
C ARG A 119 13.08 -4.88 11.69
N THR A 120 12.50 -5.59 10.73
CA THR A 120 11.94 -4.98 9.52
C THR A 120 10.54 -4.43 9.74
N VAL A 121 10.21 -3.39 8.98
CA VAL A 121 8.84 -2.90 8.80
C VAL A 121 8.54 -2.98 7.32
N ILE A 122 7.57 -3.81 6.95
CA ILE A 122 7.17 -4.03 5.56
C ILE A 122 5.83 -3.34 5.31
N LEU A 123 5.73 -2.53 4.26
CA LEU A 123 4.45 -2.05 3.75
C LEU A 123 3.87 -3.09 2.80
N LEU A 124 2.65 -3.55 3.08
CA LEU A 124 1.94 -4.44 2.17
C LEU A 124 1.32 -3.62 1.01
N LEU A 125 1.91 -3.74 -0.19
CA LEU A 125 1.49 -3.00 -1.38
C LEU A 125 0.24 -3.60 -2.01
N SER A 126 0.14 -4.93 -2.00
CA SER A 126 -0.97 -5.68 -2.56
C SER A 126 -1.21 -6.93 -1.72
N SER A 127 -2.46 -7.24 -1.43
CA SER A 127 -2.84 -8.51 -0.81
C SER A 127 -2.95 -9.66 -1.82
N GLY A 128 -2.59 -9.40 -3.10
CA GLY A 128 -2.71 -10.35 -4.20
C GLY A 128 -4.10 -10.36 -4.83
N VAL A 129 -4.16 -10.63 -6.14
CA VAL A 129 -5.42 -10.87 -6.87
C VAL A 129 -5.34 -12.25 -7.52
N ARG A 130 -6.39 -13.06 -7.35
CA ARG A 130 -6.52 -14.42 -7.88
C ARG A 130 -5.43 -15.38 -7.42
N GLN A 131 -4.27 -15.43 -8.06
CA GLN A 131 -3.26 -16.49 -7.93
C GLN A 131 -1.89 -16.02 -7.46
N LEU A 132 -1.61 -14.71 -7.54
CA LEU A 132 -0.43 -14.12 -6.93
C LEU A 132 -0.72 -13.87 -5.46
N GLY A 133 0.18 -14.28 -4.57
CA GLY A 133 0.03 -14.01 -3.15
C GLY A 133 0.39 -12.55 -2.79
N PRO A 134 0.41 -12.23 -1.49
CA PRO A 134 0.69 -10.89 -1.01
C PRO A 134 2.07 -10.39 -1.43
N VAL A 135 2.19 -9.08 -1.66
CA VAL A 135 3.42 -8.40 -2.06
C VAL A 135 3.61 -7.15 -1.21
N GLY A 136 4.83 -6.94 -0.72
CA GLY A 136 5.21 -5.78 0.07
C GLY A 136 6.67 -5.39 -0.08
N VAL A 137 7.05 -4.25 0.49
CA VAL A 137 8.43 -3.74 0.48
C VAL A 137 8.91 -3.36 1.87
N ILE A 138 10.16 -3.69 2.18
CA ILE A 138 10.84 -3.30 3.43
C ILE A 138 11.13 -1.80 3.40
N LEU A 139 10.60 -1.07 4.38
CA LEU A 139 10.68 0.39 4.45
C LEU A 139 11.96 0.93 5.08
N ASN A 140 12.55 0.15 5.99
CA ASN A 140 13.57 0.61 6.94
C ASN A 140 14.95 0.00 6.71
N ARG A 141 15.24 -0.48 5.50
CA ARG A 141 16.58 -0.94 5.10
C ARG A 141 17.12 -0.10 3.95
N PRO A 142 18.04 0.84 4.18
CA PRO A 142 18.77 1.50 3.10
C PRO A 142 19.52 0.47 2.26
N SER A 143 19.52 0.62 0.94
CA SER A 143 20.34 -0.20 0.05
C SER A 143 21.80 0.27 0.09
N LEU A 144 22.73 -0.65 -0.16
CA LEU A 144 24.14 -0.33 -0.40
C LEU A 144 24.38 0.10 -1.86
N MET A 145 23.43 -0.18 -2.75
CA MET A 145 23.44 0.24 -4.15
C MET A 145 22.88 1.67 -4.27
N SER A 146 23.51 2.49 -5.12
CA SER A 146 22.97 3.81 -5.45
C SER A 146 21.85 3.72 -6.49
N ILE A 147 20.99 4.75 -6.59
CA ILE A 147 20.00 4.82 -7.67
C ILE A 147 20.66 4.85 -9.05
N LYS A 148 21.86 5.44 -9.16
CA LYS A 148 22.61 5.46 -10.41
C LYS A 148 23.00 4.04 -10.83
N GLU A 149 23.59 3.28 -9.91
CA GLU A 149 23.93 1.87 -10.17
C GLU A 149 22.67 1.07 -10.49
N ALA A 150 21.59 1.26 -9.72
CA ALA A 150 20.30 0.61 -9.97
C ALA A 150 19.69 1.05 -11.31
N SER A 151 19.99 2.23 -11.82
CA SER A 151 19.52 2.66 -13.15
C SER A 151 20.25 1.96 -14.28
N GLU A 152 21.56 1.73 -14.10
CA GLU A 152 22.39 0.99 -15.05
C GLU A 152 22.02 -0.51 -15.09
N THR A 153 21.51 -1.08 -14.00
CA THR A 153 21.12 -2.50 -13.92
C THR A 153 19.60 -2.76 -14.02
N ILE A 154 18.76 -1.85 -13.51
CA ILE A 154 17.33 -2.10 -13.26
C ILE A 154 16.38 -1.08 -13.89
N PHE A 155 16.73 0.20 -14.10
CA PHE A 155 15.78 1.18 -14.70
C PHE A 155 15.79 1.26 -16.24
N ALA A 156 16.55 0.39 -16.91
CA ALA A 156 16.83 0.42 -18.36
C ALA A 156 17.59 1.70 -18.78
N ASP A 157 18.15 1.68 -20.00
CA ASP A 157 19.14 2.63 -20.56
C ASP A 157 18.64 4.09 -20.77
N ASP A 158 17.86 4.62 -19.83
CA ASP A 158 17.30 5.96 -19.89
C ASP A 158 18.01 6.89 -18.90
N ALA A 159 19.08 7.52 -19.40
CA ALA A 159 19.89 8.48 -18.64
C ALA A 159 19.05 9.62 -18.04
N ASP A 160 17.89 9.94 -18.62
CA ASP A 160 17.02 11.01 -18.12
C ASP A 160 16.34 10.62 -16.80
N ILE A 161 16.01 9.34 -16.61
CA ILE A 161 15.40 8.83 -15.36
C ILE A 161 16.45 8.83 -14.24
N ALA A 162 17.64 8.33 -14.54
CA ALA A 162 18.77 8.35 -13.61
C ALA A 162 19.08 9.77 -13.15
N ALA A 163 19.11 10.72 -14.08
CA ALA A 163 19.33 12.14 -13.77
C ALA A 163 18.18 12.73 -12.93
N ALA A 164 16.92 12.42 -13.24
CA ALA A 164 15.76 12.93 -12.51
C ALA A 164 15.76 12.53 -11.03
N PHE A 165 16.25 11.33 -10.71
CA PHE A 165 16.19 10.76 -9.36
C PHE A 165 17.55 10.54 -8.69
N ALA A 166 18.67 10.98 -9.29
CA ALA A 166 20.04 10.73 -8.81
C ALA A 166 20.28 11.05 -7.31
N GLY A 167 19.60 12.09 -6.79
CA GLY A 167 19.72 12.51 -5.39
C GLY A 167 18.83 11.76 -4.41
N ARG A 168 18.07 10.75 -4.85
CA ARG A 168 17.17 9.98 -3.98
C ARG A 168 17.89 8.74 -3.40
N PRO A 169 17.60 8.38 -2.14
CA PRO A 169 18.07 7.13 -1.56
C PRO A 169 17.30 5.94 -2.14
N LEU A 170 18.02 4.84 -2.34
CA LEU A 170 17.47 3.53 -2.66
C LEU A 170 17.36 2.71 -1.36
N PHE A 171 16.25 2.01 -1.20
CA PHE A 171 16.02 1.09 -0.08
C PHE A 171 16.07 -0.34 -0.59
N PHE A 172 16.53 -1.27 0.24
CA PHE A 172 16.34 -2.69 -0.02
C PHE A 172 14.90 -3.06 0.34
N GLY A 173 14.07 -3.30 -0.67
CA GLY A 173 12.64 -3.62 -0.52
C GLY A 173 12.38 -5.11 -0.28
N GLY A 174 13.32 -5.99 -0.61
CA GLY A 174 13.25 -7.42 -0.32
C GLY A 174 14.10 -8.25 -1.27
N PRO A 175 14.14 -9.59 -1.12
CA PRO A 175 15.10 -10.42 -1.85
C PRO A 175 14.63 -10.94 -3.21
N LEU A 176 13.37 -10.70 -3.59
CA LEU A 176 12.91 -10.98 -4.95
C LEU A 176 13.23 -9.79 -5.84
N GLU A 177 13.79 -10.05 -7.02
CA GLU A 177 14.19 -9.03 -7.99
C GLU A 177 12.98 -8.33 -8.62
N GLU A 178 12.87 -7.02 -8.40
CA GLU A 178 11.99 -6.07 -9.08
C GLU A 178 12.35 -4.66 -8.59
N CYS A 179 12.02 -3.60 -9.32
CA CYS A 179 12.09 -2.24 -8.78
C CYS A 179 10.71 -1.68 -8.50
N PHE A 180 10.53 -1.19 -7.28
CA PHE A 180 9.34 -0.46 -6.86
C PHE A 180 9.68 0.98 -6.53
N PHE A 181 8.74 1.89 -6.74
CA PHE A 181 8.74 3.19 -6.09
C PHE A 181 7.42 3.43 -5.39
N ILE A 182 7.49 4.17 -4.28
CA ILE A 182 6.33 4.70 -3.59
C ILE A 182 6.31 6.21 -3.79
N LEU A 183 5.14 6.73 -4.12
CA LEU A 183 4.83 8.13 -4.23
C LEU A 183 3.89 8.52 -3.08
N GLY A 184 4.38 9.40 -2.21
CA GLY A 184 3.66 9.84 -1.01
C GLY A 184 2.60 10.91 -1.26
N PRO A 185 1.67 11.09 -0.30
CA PRO A 185 0.74 12.18 -0.34
C PRO A 185 1.48 13.52 -0.22
N ARG A 186 1.06 14.49 -1.03
CA ARG A 186 1.70 15.80 -1.12
C ARG A 186 1.58 16.57 0.20
N ALA A 187 2.70 16.98 0.76
CA ALA A 187 2.72 18.03 1.77
C ALA A 187 2.34 19.35 1.08
N GLN A 188 1.08 19.77 1.23
CA GLN A 188 0.48 21.01 0.70
C GLN A 188 -0.05 20.95 -0.74
N SER A 189 -1.39 20.88 -0.86
CA SER A 189 -2.14 22.12 -1.03
C SER A 189 -3.31 22.08 -0.06
N SER A 190 -3.23 22.85 1.02
CA SER A 190 -4.40 23.34 1.73
C SER A 190 -5.45 23.76 0.70
N ALA A 191 -6.68 23.29 0.89
CA ALA A 191 -7.91 23.80 0.32
C ALA A 191 -7.74 25.15 -0.40
N THR A 192 -7.49 25.13 -1.71
CA THR A 192 -8.05 26.20 -2.54
C THR A 192 -9.54 25.92 -2.53
N ALA A 193 -10.25 26.74 -1.76
CA ALA A 193 -11.70 26.76 -1.68
C ALA A 193 -12.24 27.05 -3.10
N GLY A 194 -12.50 25.99 -3.87
CA GLY A 194 -12.96 26.13 -5.25
C GLY A 194 -12.66 24.92 -6.13
N GLY A 195 -13.40 23.83 -5.91
CA GLY A 195 -13.69 22.83 -6.96
C GLY A 195 -12.61 21.79 -7.27
N GLY A 196 -12.87 20.53 -6.89
CA GLY A 196 -12.32 19.36 -7.59
C GLY A 196 -10.88 18.95 -7.28
N GLY A 197 -10.37 19.29 -6.09
CA GLY A 197 -9.03 18.93 -5.61
C GLY A 197 -8.85 17.45 -5.23
N GLY A 198 -9.16 16.54 -6.15
CA GLY A 198 -8.82 15.12 -6.01
C GLY A 198 -7.35 14.87 -6.32
N ASP A 199 -6.81 13.76 -5.79
CA ASP A 199 -5.44 13.36 -6.06
C ASP A 199 -5.18 13.29 -7.58
N VAL A 200 -4.32 14.18 -8.06
CA VAL A 200 -3.98 14.28 -9.49
C VAL A 200 -3.35 12.98 -9.96
N VAL A 201 -2.58 12.31 -9.11
CA VAL A 201 -1.91 11.05 -9.41
C VAL A 201 -2.94 9.95 -9.60
N ALA A 202 -3.86 9.80 -8.64
CA ALA A 202 -4.94 8.81 -8.72
C ALA A 202 -5.77 8.96 -10.01
N ARG A 203 -6.05 10.20 -10.44
CA ARG A 203 -6.78 10.48 -11.68
C ARG A 203 -6.03 10.08 -12.95
N THR A 204 -4.70 9.99 -12.91
CA THR A 204 -3.93 9.54 -14.09
C THR A 204 -4.09 8.04 -14.35
N GLY A 205 -4.40 7.25 -13.32
CA GLY A 205 -4.44 5.79 -13.42
C GLY A 205 -3.08 5.15 -13.79
N LEU A 206 -1.98 5.90 -13.67
CA LEU A 206 -0.64 5.42 -14.05
C LEU A 206 -0.02 4.52 -12.99
N PHE A 207 -0.41 4.68 -11.73
CA PHE A 207 0.16 3.99 -10.58
C PHE A 207 -0.95 3.34 -9.74
N GLU A 208 -0.59 2.30 -9.01
CA GLU A 208 -1.52 1.56 -8.15
C GLU A 208 -1.64 2.25 -6.78
N GLU A 209 -2.86 2.55 -6.35
CA GLU A 209 -3.10 3.20 -5.06
C GLU A 209 -3.07 2.16 -3.92
N VAL A 210 -2.18 2.34 -2.94
CA VAL A 210 -2.10 1.49 -1.73
C VAL A 210 -3.15 1.90 -0.71
N MET A 211 -3.26 3.20 -0.47
CA MET A 211 -4.20 3.88 0.43
C MET A 211 -4.32 5.34 -0.04
N PRO A 212 -5.31 6.11 0.43
CA PRO A 212 -5.55 7.47 -0.02
C PRO A 212 -4.28 8.32 -0.11
N GLY A 213 -3.93 8.75 -1.34
CA GLY A 213 -2.78 9.60 -1.61
C GLY A 213 -1.41 8.90 -1.61
N LEU A 214 -1.35 7.59 -1.36
CA LEU A 214 -0.14 6.79 -1.39
C LEU A 214 -0.20 5.80 -2.56
N HIS A 215 0.69 5.98 -3.51
CA HIS A 215 0.73 5.19 -4.75
C HIS A 215 2.03 4.42 -4.85
N TYR A 216 2.02 3.30 -5.57
CA TYR A 216 3.23 2.60 -5.97
C TYR A 216 3.25 2.33 -7.47
N GLY A 217 4.45 2.27 -8.02
CA GLY A 217 4.69 1.82 -9.38
C GLY A 217 5.90 0.92 -9.44
N THR A 218 6.08 0.30 -10.60
CA THR A 218 7.16 -0.64 -10.92
C THR A 218 8.12 -0.04 -11.95
N ARG A 219 9.15 -0.80 -12.32
CA ARG A 219 10.08 -0.47 -13.41
C ARG A 219 9.37 0.02 -14.67
N GLU A 220 8.28 -0.62 -15.08
CA GLU A 220 7.55 -0.28 -16.31
C GLU A 220 6.93 1.13 -16.27
N THR A 221 6.65 1.64 -15.08
CA THR A 221 5.96 2.91 -14.87
C THR A 221 6.89 4.05 -14.46
N VAL A 222 8.18 3.77 -14.24
CA VAL A 222 9.16 4.75 -13.73
C VAL A 222 9.40 5.90 -14.71
N GLY A 223 9.33 5.66 -16.02
CA GLY A 223 9.41 6.72 -17.03
C GLY A 223 8.22 7.70 -16.95
N CYS A 224 7.02 7.20 -16.64
CA CYS A 224 5.86 8.05 -16.39
C CYS A 224 6.06 8.89 -15.12
N ALA A 225 6.64 8.30 -14.07
CA ALA A 225 6.98 9.01 -12.84
C ALA A 225 8.01 10.14 -13.08
N ALA A 226 9.04 9.86 -13.88
CA ALA A 226 10.05 10.86 -14.26
C ALA A 226 9.40 12.03 -15.02
N GLU A 227 8.50 11.76 -15.96
CA GLU A 227 7.82 12.80 -16.74
C GLU A 227 6.88 13.66 -15.86
N LEU A 228 6.15 13.03 -14.92
CA LEU A 228 5.33 13.77 -13.96
C LEU A 228 6.19 14.67 -13.05
N ALA A 229 7.36 14.19 -12.62
CA ALA A 229 8.30 14.98 -11.84
C ALA A 229 8.89 16.15 -12.64
N LYS A 230 9.28 15.90 -13.90
CA LYS A 230 9.81 16.92 -14.82
C LYS A 230 8.80 18.04 -15.10
N ARG A 231 7.52 17.70 -15.19
CA ARG A 231 6.41 18.66 -15.36
C ARG A 231 6.00 19.37 -14.07
N GLY A 232 6.62 19.03 -12.93
CA GLY A 232 6.27 19.59 -11.61
C GLY A 232 4.89 19.16 -11.10
N VAL A 233 4.31 18.09 -11.67
CA VAL A 233 3.04 17.54 -11.19
C VAL A 233 3.23 16.89 -9.82
N VAL A 234 4.40 16.29 -9.59
CA VAL A 234 4.83 15.65 -8.34
C VAL A 234 6.26 16.07 -8.03
N GLY A 235 6.62 16.13 -6.75
CA GLY A 235 7.98 16.47 -6.34
C GLY A 235 8.89 15.25 -6.37
N VAL A 236 10.15 15.42 -6.80
CA VAL A 236 11.17 14.37 -6.74
C VAL A 236 11.34 13.81 -5.31
N ARG A 237 11.11 14.64 -4.29
CA ARG A 237 11.21 14.28 -2.86
C ARG A 237 10.04 13.43 -2.37
N ASP A 238 8.94 13.40 -3.12
CA ASP A 238 7.75 12.61 -2.77
C ASP A 238 7.95 11.12 -3.09
N PHE A 239 8.98 10.80 -3.88
CA PHE A 239 9.34 9.44 -4.25
C PHE A 239 10.30 8.78 -3.27
N ARG A 240 10.08 7.48 -3.06
CA ARG A 240 11.03 6.56 -2.42
C ARG A 240 11.18 5.33 -3.29
N PHE A 241 12.42 4.94 -3.56
CA PHE A 241 12.74 3.82 -4.45
C PHE A 241 13.17 2.61 -3.64
N PHE A 242 12.82 1.43 -4.15
CA PHE A 242 13.08 0.14 -3.54
C PHE A 242 13.67 -0.80 -4.59
N ASP A 243 14.76 -1.44 -4.20
CA ASP A 243 15.39 -2.56 -4.89
C ASP A 243 14.88 -3.86 -4.27
N GLY A 244 14.15 -4.61 -5.06
CA GLY A 244 13.47 -5.84 -4.70
C GLY A 244 12.20 -5.67 -3.87
N PHE A 245 11.57 -6.80 -3.60
CA PHE A 245 10.33 -6.88 -2.83
C PHE A 245 10.22 -8.17 -2.03
N CYS A 246 9.26 -8.20 -1.11
CA CYS A 246 8.84 -9.39 -0.39
C CYS A 246 7.55 -9.94 -1.01
N GLY A 247 7.59 -11.21 -1.41
CA GLY A 247 6.43 -11.93 -1.92
C GLY A 247 6.12 -13.13 -1.04
N TRP A 248 4.83 -13.35 -0.80
CA TRP A 248 4.32 -14.51 -0.08
C TRP A 248 3.48 -15.37 -1.00
N GLU A 249 3.41 -16.67 -0.70
CA GLU A 249 2.33 -17.51 -1.23
C GLU A 249 0.99 -17.14 -0.56
N ARG A 250 -0.13 -17.54 -1.19
CA ARG A 250 -1.49 -17.11 -0.83
C ARG A 250 -1.78 -17.14 0.68
N GLU A 251 -1.52 -18.25 1.34
CA GLU A 251 -1.82 -18.43 2.78
C GLU A 251 -0.60 -18.25 3.68
N GLN A 252 0.61 -18.20 3.10
CA GLN A 252 1.85 -18.17 3.85
C GLN A 252 1.91 -16.97 4.79
N LEU A 253 1.58 -15.76 4.30
CA LEU A 253 1.58 -14.56 5.15
C LEU A 253 0.63 -14.71 6.34
N ARG A 254 -0.54 -15.29 6.13
CA ARG A 254 -1.56 -15.48 7.17
C ARG A 254 -1.10 -16.52 8.20
N ASP A 255 -0.42 -17.57 7.76
CA ASP A 255 0.20 -18.57 8.65
C ASP A 255 1.34 -17.96 9.48
N GLU A 256 2.19 -17.13 8.88
CA GLU A 256 3.28 -16.43 9.56
C GLU A 256 2.76 -15.43 10.62
N VAL A 257 1.68 -14.70 10.30
CA VAL A 257 0.98 -13.84 11.27
C VAL A 257 0.41 -14.67 12.43
N ARG A 258 -0.25 -15.80 12.14
CA ARG A 258 -0.77 -16.71 13.18
C ARG A 258 0.33 -17.35 14.03
N ALA A 259 1.50 -17.62 13.44
CA ALA A 259 2.69 -18.07 14.16
C ALA A 259 3.32 -16.97 15.03
N GLY A 260 2.85 -15.72 14.90
CA GLY A 260 3.34 -14.56 15.63
C GLY A 260 4.70 -14.08 15.15
N LEU A 261 5.06 -14.33 13.88
CA LEU A 261 6.28 -13.78 13.27
C LEU A 261 6.12 -12.29 12.96
N TRP A 262 4.90 -11.88 12.59
CA TRP A 262 4.54 -10.51 12.23
C TRP A 262 3.46 -9.96 13.15
N HIS A 263 3.65 -8.72 13.62
CA HIS A 263 2.53 -7.89 14.08
C HIS A 263 1.98 -7.09 12.91
N VAL A 264 0.67 -7.19 12.69
CA VAL A 264 0.00 -6.44 11.62
C VAL A 264 -0.57 -5.16 12.20
N ALA A 265 -0.33 -4.02 11.52
CA ALA A 265 -0.87 -2.74 11.93
C ALA A 265 -1.41 -1.94 10.74
N ALA A 266 -2.61 -1.37 10.88
CA ALA A 266 -3.05 -0.29 10.02
C ALA A 266 -2.24 0.97 10.36
N CYS A 267 -1.99 1.82 9.36
CA CYS A 267 -1.33 3.10 9.58
C CYS A 267 -1.82 4.18 8.62
N SER A 268 -1.62 5.43 9.01
CA SER A 268 -1.64 6.60 8.13
C SER A 268 -0.39 6.65 7.24
N ALA A 269 -0.49 7.22 6.04
CA ALA A 269 0.66 7.46 5.17
C ALA A 269 1.76 8.31 5.81
N ALA A 270 1.41 9.18 6.78
CA ALA A 270 2.37 10.02 7.50
C ALA A 270 3.41 9.21 8.31
N VAL A 271 3.07 7.99 8.74
CA VAL A 271 3.98 7.08 9.46
C VAL A 271 5.15 6.64 8.58
N LEU A 272 4.96 6.57 7.26
CA LEU A 272 5.99 6.09 6.33
C LEU A 272 7.16 7.06 6.19
N GLY A 273 6.98 8.33 6.59
CA GLY A 273 8.05 9.32 6.65
C GLY A 273 8.78 9.51 5.31
N LEU A 274 8.08 9.42 4.18
CA LEU A 274 8.69 9.37 2.84
C LEU A 274 9.65 10.53 2.56
N ALA A 275 9.36 11.71 3.11
CA ALA A 275 10.15 12.94 2.97
C ALA A 275 11.40 13.04 3.88
N THR A 276 11.53 12.20 4.91
CA THR A 276 12.61 12.26 5.91
C THR A 276 13.38 10.95 6.00
N VAL A 277 14.71 11.05 6.05
CA VAL A 277 15.55 9.93 6.53
C VAL A 277 15.24 9.80 8.01
N VAL A 278 14.55 8.73 8.40
CA VAL A 278 14.03 8.54 9.76
C VAL A 278 15.21 8.59 10.73
N LYS A 279 15.26 9.63 11.57
CA LYS A 279 16.21 9.74 12.68
C LYS A 279 15.61 8.96 13.85
N GLY A 280 16.07 7.74 14.05
CA GLY A 280 15.40 6.74 14.90
C GLY A 280 14.87 5.60 14.04
N GLY A 281 14.87 4.37 14.55
CA GLY A 281 14.40 3.24 13.78
C GLY A 281 12.87 3.30 13.61
N LEU A 282 12.40 3.17 12.36
CA LEU A 282 10.97 3.09 12.03
C LEU A 282 10.29 1.93 12.78
N TRP A 283 11.04 0.87 13.05
CA TRP A 283 10.55 -0.30 13.78
C TRP A 283 10.13 0.07 15.20
N GLU A 284 10.98 0.78 15.95
CA GLU A 284 10.67 1.28 17.29
C GLU A 284 9.55 2.32 17.29
N GLU A 285 9.50 3.21 16.29
CA GLU A 285 8.43 4.22 16.15
C GLU A 285 7.07 3.53 15.95
N VAL A 286 6.97 2.60 14.99
CA VAL A 286 5.72 1.88 14.72
C VAL A 286 5.33 0.99 15.90
N GLN A 287 6.30 0.31 16.53
CA GLN A 287 6.03 -0.42 17.75
C GLN A 287 5.53 0.50 18.86
N GLY A 288 6.09 1.69 19.02
CA GLY A 288 5.62 2.70 19.97
C GLY A 288 4.17 3.08 19.71
N LEU A 289 3.83 3.43 18.47
CA LEU A 289 2.45 3.79 18.07
C LEU A 289 1.45 2.66 18.30
N VAL A 290 1.84 1.41 18.04
CA VAL A 290 0.99 0.23 18.24
C VAL A 290 0.92 -0.18 19.72
N ARG A 291 2.00 0.02 20.49
CA ARG A 291 2.14 -0.40 21.89
C ARG A 291 1.78 0.68 22.90
N GLU A 292 1.52 1.92 22.50
CA GLU A 292 1.31 3.10 23.37
C GLU A 292 0.16 2.98 24.39
N ARG A 293 -0.39 1.79 24.66
CA ARG A 293 -1.05 1.42 25.92
C ARG A 293 -1.26 -0.08 26.18
N ARG A 294 -0.23 -0.92 25.99
CA ARG A 294 -0.14 -2.20 26.72
C ARG A 294 0.59 -2.02 28.06
N VAL A 295 0.13 -1.11 28.92
CA VAL A 295 0.54 -1.03 30.34
C VAL A 295 -0.63 -0.55 31.17
#